data_AF-A0A160P9Q4-F1
#
_entry.id   AF-A0A160P9Q4-F1
#
_cell.length_a   1.000
_cell.length_b   1.000
_cell.length_c   1.000
_cell.angle_alpha   90.00
_cell.angle_beta   90.00
_cell.angle_gamma   90.00
#
_symmetry.space_group_name_H-M   'P 1'
#
loop_
_entity.id
_entity.type
_entity.pdbx_description
1 polymer ?
#
loop_
_entity_poly.entity_id
_entity_poly.type
_entity_poly.pdbx_seq_one_letter_code
_entity_poly.pdbx_strand_id
1 'polypeptide(L)'
;MLKQDLTALRRVTTRRVWTAAAVENAHHRVWAATGPWLGLARSRRDHTDSPADQARWDAWISALTPPERSGTRSYADVCVLAGRARNMLRALRRTLPPCPSVGSVAAEIERRIQSGGLPPGVLADRVSLAKDLRVPGEHVDLALADLAACGLVEVSAGGWAVVTSMAPGSGHHPGAHGRQAVTAGGAGAGAA
;
A
#
# COMPACT_ATOMS: atom_id res chain seq x y z
N MET A 1 -1.68 -26.70 0.79
CA MET A 1 -0.41 -25.97 0.89
C MET A 1 -0.60 -24.52 1.37
N LEU A 2 -1.15 -23.58 0.58
CA LEU A 2 -1.21 -22.16 0.98
C LEU A 2 -1.91 -21.84 2.33
N LYS A 3 -2.95 -22.59 2.72
CA LYS A 3 -3.58 -22.48 4.06
C LYS A 3 -2.65 -22.94 5.19
N GLN A 4 -1.82 -23.95 4.96
CA GLN A 4 -0.84 -24.46 5.93
C GLN A 4 0.30 -23.44 6.11
N ASP A 5 0.78 -22.83 5.02
CA ASP A 5 1.83 -21.80 5.07
C ASP A 5 1.37 -20.54 5.83
N LEU A 6 0.14 -20.08 5.58
CA LEU A 6 -0.48 -19.01 6.37
C LEU A 6 -0.58 -19.35 7.87
N THR A 7 -0.84 -20.62 8.19
CA THR A 7 -0.91 -21.09 9.58
C THR A 7 0.48 -21.15 10.21
N ALA A 8 1.49 -21.60 9.47
CA ALA A 8 2.88 -21.62 9.91
C ALA A 8 3.37 -20.20 10.26
N LEU A 9 3.07 -19.22 9.41
CA LEU A 9 3.41 -17.81 9.64
C LEU A 9 2.73 -17.21 10.89
N ARG A 10 1.54 -17.69 11.27
CA ARG A 10 0.87 -17.24 12.50
C ARG A 10 1.65 -17.62 13.76
N ARG A 11 2.35 -18.77 13.74
CA ARG A 11 3.14 -19.27 14.87
C ARG A 11 4.51 -18.61 15.02
N VAL A 12 4.97 -17.88 13.99
CA VAL A 12 6.28 -17.22 14.00
C VAL A 12 6.31 -16.09 15.04
N THR A 13 5.24 -15.30 15.18
CA THR A 13 5.24 -14.09 16.02
C THR A 13 4.76 -14.30 17.45
N THR A 14 4.44 -15.53 17.86
CA THR A 14 3.78 -15.81 19.15
C THR A 14 4.73 -16.22 20.29
N ARG A 15 6.06 -16.19 20.08
CA ARG A 15 7.03 -16.53 21.14
C ARG A 15 7.15 -15.40 22.17
N ARG A 16 7.27 -15.78 23.45
CA ARG A 16 7.45 -14.85 24.58
C ARG A 16 8.92 -14.45 24.82
N VAL A 17 9.89 -15.24 24.35
CA VAL A 17 11.33 -14.97 24.52
C VAL A 17 12.04 -15.07 23.16
N TRP A 18 12.86 -14.07 22.86
CA TRP A 18 13.52 -13.89 21.56
C TRP A 18 15.03 -13.77 21.74
N THR A 19 15.74 -14.85 21.42
CA THR A 19 17.21 -14.84 21.26
C THR A 19 17.58 -14.51 19.82
N ALA A 20 18.82 -14.10 19.57
CA ALA A 20 19.32 -13.89 18.21
C ALA A 20 19.11 -15.13 17.30
N ALA A 21 19.37 -16.33 17.84
CA ALA A 21 19.11 -17.58 17.13
C ALA A 21 17.61 -17.82 16.86
N ALA A 22 16.71 -17.38 17.74
CA ALA A 22 15.27 -17.48 17.51
C ALA A 22 14.79 -16.52 16.41
N VAL A 23 15.37 -15.31 16.35
CA VAL A 23 15.12 -14.32 15.30
C VAL A 23 15.57 -14.87 13.95
N GLU A 24 16.79 -15.42 13.87
CA GLU A 24 17.32 -15.98 12.63
C GLU A 24 16.46 -17.16 12.13
N ASN A 25 16.13 -18.09 13.03
CA ASN A 25 15.23 -19.21 12.71
C ASN A 25 13.84 -18.74 12.24
N ALA A 26 13.33 -17.64 12.80
CA ALA A 26 12.05 -17.07 12.38
C ALA A 26 12.14 -16.50 10.95
N HIS A 27 13.22 -15.81 10.60
CA HIS A 27 13.47 -15.35 9.23
C HIS A 27 13.48 -16.52 8.23
N HIS A 28 14.26 -17.56 8.52
CA HIS A 28 14.32 -18.75 7.66
C HIS A 28 12.95 -19.41 7.47
N ARG A 29 12.14 -19.49 8.52
CA ARG A 29 10.77 -20.02 8.42
C ARG A 29 9.87 -19.18 7.54
N VAL A 30 9.98 -17.85 7.61
CA VAL A 30 9.19 -16.98 6.73
C VAL A 30 9.58 -17.21 5.27
N TRP A 31 10.87 -17.21 4.96
CA TRP A 31 11.34 -17.46 3.59
C TRP A 31 11.02 -18.84 3.06
N ALA A 32 11.18 -19.88 3.88
CA ALA A 32 10.81 -21.24 3.50
C ALA A 32 9.30 -21.35 3.18
N ALA A 33 8.45 -20.65 3.94
CA ALA A 33 7.01 -20.63 3.70
C ALA A 33 6.60 -19.83 2.46
N THR A 34 7.34 -18.78 2.09
CA THR A 34 6.99 -17.92 0.94
C THR A 34 7.71 -18.28 -0.35
N GLY A 35 8.88 -18.92 -0.28
CA GLY A 35 9.74 -19.25 -1.41
C GLY A 35 9.01 -19.92 -2.59
N PRO A 36 8.24 -21.00 -2.35
CA PRO A 36 7.50 -21.68 -3.42
C PRO A 36 6.47 -20.79 -4.14
N TRP A 37 6.06 -19.69 -3.53
CA TRP A 37 5.03 -18.79 -4.04
C TRP A 37 5.59 -17.57 -4.79
N LEU A 38 6.91 -17.33 -4.72
CA LEU A 38 7.53 -16.17 -5.37
C LEU A 38 7.42 -16.22 -6.90
N GLY A 39 7.45 -17.40 -7.51
CA GLY A 39 7.25 -17.54 -8.96
C GLY A 39 5.86 -17.08 -9.39
N LEU A 40 4.82 -17.47 -8.65
CA LEU A 40 3.46 -17.03 -8.89
C LEU A 40 3.28 -15.53 -8.62
N ALA A 41 3.92 -15.00 -7.57
CA ALA A 41 3.91 -13.56 -7.28
C ALA A 41 4.53 -12.74 -8.42
N ARG A 42 5.66 -13.19 -9.00
CA ARG A 42 6.26 -12.54 -10.18
C ARG A 42 5.33 -12.59 -11.40
N SER A 43 4.74 -13.75 -11.67
CA SER A 43 3.74 -13.87 -12.75
C SER A 43 2.57 -12.89 -12.56
N ARG A 44 2.04 -12.75 -11.34
CA ARG A 44 0.98 -11.75 -11.05
C ARG A 44 1.46 -10.32 -11.24
N ARG A 45 2.66 -10.01 -10.79
CA ARG A 45 3.31 -8.72 -10.98
C ARG A 45 3.41 -8.35 -12.46
N ASP A 46 3.72 -9.31 -13.33
CA ASP A 46 3.91 -9.05 -14.77
C ASP A 46 2.59 -8.97 -15.56
N HIS A 47 1.48 -9.46 -14.99
CA HIS A 47 0.16 -9.47 -15.65
C HIS A 47 -0.82 -8.43 -15.08
N THR A 48 -0.42 -7.67 -14.06
CA THR A 48 -1.28 -6.62 -13.52
C THR A 48 -1.22 -5.38 -14.42
N ASP A 49 -2.36 -4.73 -14.59
CA ASP A 49 -2.55 -3.51 -15.36
C ASP A 49 -2.50 -2.24 -14.49
N SER A 50 -2.26 -2.41 -13.18
CA SER A 50 -2.23 -1.35 -12.17
C SER A 50 -0.80 -1.08 -11.69
N PRO A 51 -0.27 0.14 -11.88
CA PRO A 51 1.03 0.53 -11.33
C PRO A 51 1.11 0.38 -9.80
N ALA A 52 0.05 0.73 -9.07
CA ALA A 52 0.00 0.54 -7.63
C ALA A 52 0.06 -0.94 -7.23
N ASP A 53 -0.66 -1.81 -7.94
CA ASP A 53 -0.61 -3.26 -7.69
C ASP A 53 0.77 -3.83 -8.04
N GLN A 54 1.38 -3.38 -9.15
CA GLN A 54 2.73 -3.76 -9.54
C GLN A 54 3.76 -3.38 -8.46
N ALA A 55 3.71 -2.13 -7.97
CA ALA A 55 4.57 -1.66 -6.89
C ALA A 55 4.37 -2.45 -5.59
N ARG A 56 3.12 -2.83 -5.27
CA ARG A 56 2.81 -3.70 -4.13
C ARG A 56 3.45 -5.07 -4.26
N TRP A 57 3.34 -5.71 -5.43
CA TRP A 57 3.99 -6.99 -5.69
C TRP A 57 5.51 -6.89 -5.63
N ASP A 58 6.10 -5.85 -6.22
CA ASP A 58 7.55 -5.61 -6.20
C ASP A 58 8.06 -5.45 -4.76
N ALA A 59 7.35 -4.71 -3.91
CA ALA A 59 7.69 -4.57 -2.50
C ALA A 59 7.65 -5.90 -1.73
N TRP A 60 6.67 -6.77 -2.00
CA TRP A 60 6.60 -8.09 -1.38
C TRP A 60 7.67 -9.05 -1.90
N ILE A 61 7.88 -9.11 -3.21
CA ILE A 61 8.89 -9.96 -3.85
C ILE A 61 10.29 -9.57 -3.35
N SER A 62 10.61 -8.27 -3.32
CA SER A 62 11.87 -7.76 -2.81
C SER A 62 12.08 -8.16 -1.34
N ALA A 63 11.08 -7.94 -0.49
CA ALA A 63 11.19 -8.25 0.94
C ALA A 63 11.31 -9.75 1.25
N LEU A 64 10.67 -10.60 0.45
CA LEU A 64 10.56 -12.03 0.69
C LEU A 64 11.58 -12.86 -0.10
N THR A 65 12.40 -12.21 -0.92
CA THR A 65 13.61 -12.80 -1.50
C THR A 65 14.71 -12.78 -0.44
N PRO A 66 15.30 -13.93 -0.06
CA PRO A 66 16.38 -13.96 0.90
C PRO A 66 17.56 -13.08 0.43
N PRO A 67 18.12 -12.23 1.30
CA PRO A 67 19.29 -11.43 0.96
C PRO A 67 20.53 -12.32 0.86
N GLU A 68 21.46 -11.98 -0.03
CA GLU A 68 22.74 -12.69 -0.18
C GLU A 68 23.63 -12.59 1.07
N ARG A 69 23.47 -11.51 1.85
CA ARG A 69 24.21 -11.29 3.10
C ARG A 69 23.26 -11.21 4.29
N SER A 70 23.56 -11.99 5.31
CA SER A 70 22.88 -11.89 6.61
C SER A 70 23.47 -10.73 7.41
N GLY A 71 22.75 -9.61 7.47
CA GLY A 71 23.00 -8.56 8.45
C GLY A 71 22.39 -8.90 9.82
N THR A 72 22.64 -8.05 10.82
CA THR A 72 21.97 -8.14 12.12
C THR A 72 20.47 -7.97 11.93
N ARG A 73 19.68 -8.96 12.34
CA ARG A 73 18.22 -8.95 12.23
C ARG A 73 17.59 -8.77 13.59
N SER A 74 16.52 -7.99 13.64
CA SER A 74 15.76 -7.74 14.86
C SER A 74 14.43 -8.50 14.86
N TYR A 75 13.82 -8.61 16.05
CA TYR A 75 12.45 -9.10 16.16
C TYR A 75 11.44 -8.24 15.38
N ALA A 76 11.65 -6.91 15.35
CA ALA A 76 10.80 -6.02 14.58
C ALA A 76 10.83 -6.36 13.08
N ASP A 77 12.01 -6.69 12.54
CA ASP A 77 12.17 -7.12 11.15
C ASP A 77 11.42 -8.42 10.86
N VAL A 78 11.48 -9.40 11.78
CA VAL A 78 10.69 -10.64 11.68
C VAL A 78 9.20 -10.34 11.62
N CYS A 79 8.70 -9.44 12.47
CA CYS A 79 7.29 -9.08 12.49
C CYS A 79 6.84 -8.41 11.18
N VAL A 80 7.63 -7.46 10.67
CA VAL A 80 7.38 -6.79 9.39
C VAL A 80 7.41 -7.82 8.25
N LEU A 81 8.43 -8.67 8.21
CA LEU A 81 8.59 -9.70 7.17
C LEU A 81 7.44 -10.72 7.20
N ALA A 82 7.06 -11.21 8.38
CA ALA A 82 5.93 -12.11 8.55
C ALA A 82 4.59 -11.44 8.17
N GLY A 83 4.44 -10.14 8.44
CA GLY A 83 3.30 -9.34 7.97
C GLY A 83 3.22 -9.30 6.45
N ARG A 84 4.32 -8.95 5.79
CA ARG A 84 4.43 -8.94 4.31
C ARG A 84 4.15 -10.32 3.71
N ALA A 85 4.73 -11.38 4.29
CA ALA A 85 4.49 -12.76 3.88
C ALA A 85 3.00 -13.14 3.93
N ARG A 86 2.32 -12.83 5.04
CA ARG A 86 0.88 -13.10 5.18
C ARG A 86 0.05 -12.31 4.16
N ASN A 87 0.40 -11.05 3.93
CA ASN A 87 -0.31 -10.21 2.97
C ASN A 87 -0.16 -10.72 1.54
N MET A 88 1.07 -11.05 1.11
CA MET A 88 1.33 -11.65 -0.20
C MET A 88 0.56 -12.97 -0.38
N LEU A 89 0.63 -13.89 0.59
CA LEU A 89 -0.07 -15.17 0.49
C LEU A 89 -1.61 -14.99 0.48
N ARG A 90 -2.15 -14.01 1.23
CA ARG A 90 -3.58 -13.68 1.20
C ARG A 90 -3.99 -13.11 -0.15
N ALA A 91 -3.19 -12.21 -0.73
CA ALA A 91 -3.43 -11.66 -2.05
C ALA A 91 -3.45 -12.76 -3.11
N LEU A 92 -2.42 -13.63 -3.13
CA LEU A 92 -2.37 -14.79 -4.03
C LEU A 92 -3.63 -15.66 -3.90
N ARG A 93 -4.06 -15.98 -2.67
CA ARG A 93 -5.28 -16.76 -2.42
C ARG A 93 -6.54 -16.11 -2.98
N ARG A 94 -6.64 -14.78 -2.85
CA ARG A 94 -7.81 -14.00 -3.31
C ARG A 94 -7.87 -13.81 -4.81
N THR A 95 -6.74 -13.95 -5.50
CA THR A 95 -6.68 -13.91 -6.97
C THR A 95 -6.95 -15.26 -7.65
N LEU A 96 -7.21 -16.33 -6.87
CA LEU A 96 -7.57 -17.64 -7.43
C LEU A 96 -8.95 -17.66 -8.10
N PRO A 97 -10.00 -17.02 -7.53
CA PRO A 97 -11.25 -16.80 -8.25
C PRO A 97 -11.08 -15.73 -9.34
N PRO A 98 -11.86 -15.78 -10.43
CA PRO A 98 -11.95 -14.68 -11.39
C PRO A 98 -12.43 -13.42 -10.68
N CYS A 99 -11.60 -12.39 -10.67
CA CYS A 99 -11.95 -11.06 -10.18
C CYS A 99 -11.53 -10.02 -11.22
N PRO A 100 -12.28 -8.89 -11.34
CA PRO A 100 -11.84 -7.76 -12.14
C PRO A 100 -10.41 -7.34 -11.80
N SER A 101 -9.64 -6.96 -12.82
CA SER A 101 -8.31 -6.38 -12.62
C SER A 101 -8.42 -5.06 -11.87
N VAL A 102 -7.33 -4.63 -11.24
CA VAL A 102 -7.30 -3.36 -10.52
C VAL A 102 -7.46 -2.19 -11.51
N GLY A 103 -6.85 -2.27 -12.69
CA GLY A 103 -7.07 -1.26 -13.75
C GLY A 103 -8.53 -1.19 -14.21
N SER A 104 -9.23 -2.32 -14.32
CA SER A 104 -10.67 -2.32 -14.63
C SER A 104 -11.50 -1.65 -13.54
N VAL A 105 -11.13 -1.84 -12.26
CA VAL A 105 -11.77 -1.17 -11.13
C VAL A 105 -11.51 0.33 -11.17
N ALA A 106 -10.27 0.76 -11.45
CA ALA A 106 -9.91 2.17 -11.59
C ALA A 106 -10.70 2.85 -12.72
N ALA A 107 -10.76 2.22 -13.90
CA ALA A 107 -11.50 2.74 -15.05
C ALA A 107 -13.00 2.91 -14.75
N GLU A 108 -13.60 1.98 -14.01
CA GLU A 108 -15.01 2.09 -13.62
C GLU A 108 -15.25 3.20 -12.59
N ILE A 109 -14.33 3.40 -11.63
CA ILE A 109 -14.42 4.52 -10.68
C ILE A 109 -14.25 5.85 -11.42
N GLU A 110 -13.28 5.95 -12.33
CA GLU A 110 -13.09 7.13 -13.18
C GLU A 110 -14.35 7.44 -14.00
N ARG A 111 -14.96 6.44 -14.64
CA ARG A 111 -16.21 6.61 -15.39
C ARG A 111 -17.32 7.19 -14.52
N ARG A 112 -17.44 6.76 -13.26
CA ARG A 112 -18.42 7.31 -12.30
C ARG A 112 -18.10 8.75 -11.89
N ILE A 113 -16.83 9.12 -11.78
CA ILE A 113 -16.43 10.52 -11.55
C ILE A 113 -16.85 11.37 -12.74
N GLN A 114 -16.49 10.95 -13.96
CA GLN A 114 -16.79 11.67 -15.20
C GLN A 114 -18.31 11.82 -15.43
N SER A 115 -19.10 10.81 -15.08
CA SER A 115 -20.56 10.86 -15.23
C SER A 115 -21.27 11.61 -14.08
N GLY A 116 -20.54 12.17 -13.12
CA GLY A 116 -21.09 12.84 -11.94
C GLY A 116 -21.70 11.91 -10.89
N GLY A 117 -21.54 10.59 -11.02
CA GLY A 117 -21.97 9.62 -10.02
C GLY A 117 -21.10 9.63 -8.75
N LEU A 118 -19.88 10.16 -8.86
CA LEU A 118 -18.99 10.49 -7.75
C LEU A 118 -18.55 11.96 -7.90
N PRO A 119 -19.30 12.92 -7.35
CA PRO A 119 -19.01 14.33 -7.59
C PRO A 119 -17.76 14.79 -6.81
N PRO A 120 -17.08 15.85 -7.28
CA PRO A 120 -15.93 16.44 -6.59
C PRO A 120 -16.21 16.78 -5.14
N GLY A 121 -15.21 16.61 -4.27
CA GLY A 121 -15.30 16.84 -2.83
C GLY A 121 -15.96 15.71 -2.04
N VAL A 122 -16.52 14.68 -2.71
CA VAL A 122 -17.10 13.52 -2.05
C VAL A 122 -16.04 12.48 -1.71
N LEU A 123 -16.22 11.86 -0.55
CA LEU A 123 -15.45 10.71 -0.11
C LEU A 123 -15.74 9.51 -1.04
N ALA A 124 -14.71 9.01 -1.70
CA ALA A 124 -14.74 7.72 -2.40
C ALA A 124 -14.69 6.60 -1.35
N ASP A 125 -15.85 6.29 -0.75
CA ASP A 125 -15.94 5.32 0.34
C ASP A 125 -15.57 3.91 -0.14
N ARG A 126 -14.49 3.39 0.44
CA ARG A 126 -13.93 2.07 0.13
C ARG A 126 -14.95 0.95 0.28
N VAL A 127 -15.76 0.96 1.35
CA VAL A 127 -16.68 -0.14 1.65
C VAL A 127 -17.82 -0.17 0.64
N SER A 128 -18.39 0.99 0.33
CA SER A 128 -19.46 1.15 -0.65
C SER A 128 -18.98 0.78 -2.05
N LEU A 129 -17.82 1.30 -2.48
CA LEU A 129 -17.22 0.96 -3.78
C LEU A 129 -16.93 -0.54 -3.91
N ALA A 130 -16.35 -1.16 -2.87
CA ALA A 130 -16.07 -2.59 -2.89
C ALA A 130 -17.34 -3.44 -3.03
N LYS A 131 -18.41 -3.05 -2.34
CA LYS A 131 -19.72 -3.70 -2.41
C LYS A 131 -20.34 -3.55 -3.80
N ASP A 132 -20.37 -2.32 -4.33
CA ASP A 132 -20.99 -1.99 -5.61
C ASP A 132 -20.29 -2.67 -6.77
N LEU A 133 -18.96 -2.67 -6.75
CA LEU A 133 -18.12 -3.27 -7.79
C LEU A 133 -17.92 -4.78 -7.58
N ARG A 134 -18.39 -5.33 -6.45
CA ARG A 134 -18.24 -6.73 -6.04
C ARG A 134 -16.77 -7.20 -6.07
N VAL A 135 -15.88 -6.33 -5.61
CA VAL A 135 -14.43 -6.60 -5.54
C VAL A 135 -13.92 -6.54 -4.11
N PRO A 136 -12.76 -7.15 -3.80
CA PRO A 136 -12.11 -6.95 -2.51
C PRO A 136 -11.78 -5.47 -2.28
N GLY A 137 -11.96 -4.98 -1.04
CA GLY A 137 -11.62 -3.58 -0.72
C GLY A 137 -10.18 -3.19 -1.02
N GLU A 138 -9.25 -4.15 -0.98
CA GLU A 138 -7.84 -3.93 -1.38
C GLU A 138 -7.68 -3.59 -2.87
N HIS A 139 -8.58 -4.05 -3.75
CA HIS A 139 -8.56 -3.64 -5.16
C HIS A 139 -9.03 -2.20 -5.32
N VAL A 140 -10.00 -1.77 -4.51
CA VAL A 140 -10.44 -0.37 -4.45
C VAL A 140 -9.32 0.51 -3.93
N ASP A 141 -8.63 0.11 -2.86
CA ASP A 141 -7.51 0.87 -2.29
C ASP A 141 -6.41 1.11 -3.35
N LEU A 142 -6.08 0.09 -4.13
CA LEU A 142 -5.09 0.21 -5.21
C LEU A 142 -5.59 1.03 -6.39
N ALA A 143 -6.84 0.84 -6.81
CA ALA A 143 -7.44 1.64 -7.87
C ALA A 143 -7.49 3.12 -7.50
N LEU A 144 -7.80 3.45 -6.24
CA LEU A 144 -7.76 4.83 -5.74
C LEU A 144 -6.33 5.37 -5.70
N ALA A 145 -5.31 4.55 -5.43
CA ALA A 145 -3.92 4.96 -5.52
C ALA A 145 -3.50 5.27 -6.96
N ASP A 146 -3.93 4.47 -7.94
CA ASP A 146 -3.69 4.76 -9.36
C ASP A 146 -4.39 6.06 -9.78
N LEU A 147 -5.65 6.26 -9.40
CA LEU A 147 -6.39 7.49 -9.68
C LEU A 147 -5.78 8.71 -8.98
N ALA A 148 -5.17 8.53 -7.81
CA ALA A 148 -4.46 9.61 -7.12
C ALA A 148 -3.21 10.04 -7.87
N ALA A 149 -2.47 9.09 -8.45
CA ALA A 149 -1.34 9.40 -9.32
C ALA A 149 -1.77 10.17 -10.59
N CYS A 150 -2.99 9.96 -11.06
CA CYS A 150 -3.61 10.71 -12.15
C CYS A 150 -4.25 12.05 -11.72
N GLY A 151 -4.26 12.38 -10.42
CA GLY A 151 -4.86 13.61 -9.91
C GLY A 151 -6.39 13.63 -9.87
N LEU A 152 -7.05 12.47 -10.01
CA LEU A 152 -8.51 12.31 -9.97
C LEU A 152 -9.09 12.17 -8.56
N VAL A 153 -8.25 11.75 -7.62
CA VAL A 153 -8.60 11.65 -6.20
C VAL A 153 -7.40 12.07 -5.34
N GLU A 154 -7.67 12.58 -4.15
CA GLU A 154 -6.65 12.85 -3.14
C GLU A 154 -6.76 11.80 -2.04
N VAL A 155 -5.69 11.05 -1.80
CA VAL A 155 -5.61 10.05 -0.72
C VAL A 155 -4.90 10.66 0.48
N SER A 156 -5.58 10.72 1.62
CA SER A 156 -4.99 11.20 2.86
C SER A 156 -4.08 10.15 3.53
N ALA A 157 -3.29 10.61 4.51
CA ALA A 157 -2.56 9.72 5.42
C ALA A 157 -3.47 8.77 6.23
N GLY A 158 -4.75 9.15 6.43
CA GLY A 158 -5.76 8.33 7.10
C GLY A 158 -6.38 7.24 6.21
N GLY A 159 -6.05 7.21 4.92
CA GLY A 159 -6.55 6.24 3.96
C GLY A 159 -7.93 6.55 3.38
N TRP A 160 -8.54 7.69 3.72
CA TRP A 160 -9.69 8.20 2.98
C TRP A 160 -9.25 8.89 1.68
N ALA A 161 -10.04 8.67 0.63
CA ALA A 161 -9.84 9.25 -0.70
C ALA A 161 -10.98 10.20 -1.04
N VAL A 162 -10.68 11.42 -1.50
CA VAL A 162 -11.67 12.43 -1.89
C VAL A 162 -11.56 12.71 -3.38
N VAL A 163 -12.67 12.75 -4.09
CA VAL A 163 -12.69 13.05 -5.53
C VAL A 163 -12.26 14.50 -5.77
N THR A 164 -11.28 14.72 -6.63
CA THR A 164 -10.84 16.07 -6.97
C THR A 164 -11.74 16.69 -8.03
N SER A 165 -11.85 18.01 -8.00
CA SER A 165 -12.45 18.74 -9.11
C SER A 165 -11.39 18.85 -10.21
N MET A 166 -11.34 17.91 -11.16
CA MET A 166 -10.53 18.14 -12.35
C MET A 166 -11.11 19.31 -13.15
N ALA A 167 -10.44 20.46 -13.09
CA ALA A 167 -10.58 21.50 -14.11
C ALA A 167 -9.78 21.04 -15.35
N PRO A 168 -10.36 21.09 -16.56
CA PRO A 168 -9.61 20.77 -17.77
C PRO A 168 -8.66 21.93 -18.09
N GLY A 169 -7.36 21.68 -18.01
CA GLY A 169 -6.33 22.54 -18.58
C GLY A 169 -5.95 23.76 -17.73
N SER A 170 -4.96 23.60 -16.86
CA SER A 170 -4.11 24.71 -16.42
C SER A 170 -2.77 24.15 -15.97
N GLY A 171 -1.80 24.18 -16.88
CA GLY A 171 -0.40 24.13 -16.45
C GLY A 171 -0.11 25.33 -15.57
N HIS A 172 0.47 25.10 -14.40
CA HIS A 172 1.36 26.10 -13.80
C HIS A 172 2.50 25.44 -13.04
N HIS A 173 3.68 25.99 -13.31
CA HIS A 173 5.02 25.57 -12.91
C HIS A 173 5.30 25.61 -11.40
N PRO A 174 6.40 24.98 -10.96
CA PRO A 174 6.81 24.94 -9.56
C PRO A 174 7.41 26.30 -9.16
N GLY A 175 6.85 26.91 -8.11
CA GLY A 175 7.36 28.14 -7.51
C GLY A 175 7.93 27.90 -6.12
N ALA A 176 9.26 27.84 -6.06
CA ALA A 176 10.02 27.87 -4.82
C ALA A 176 9.91 29.24 -4.11
N HIS A 177 10.10 29.20 -2.79
CA HIS A 177 10.44 30.31 -1.88
C HIS A 177 9.43 31.45 -1.65
N GLY A 178 8.89 31.44 -0.43
CA GLY A 178 8.23 32.60 0.19
C GLY A 178 8.39 32.56 1.70
N ARG A 179 9.62 32.77 2.18
CA ARG A 179 9.95 33.07 3.58
C ARG A 179 9.21 34.36 3.95
N GLN A 180 8.16 34.29 4.77
CA GLN A 180 7.61 35.48 5.43
C GLN A 180 7.96 35.46 6.90
N ALA A 181 8.78 36.45 7.26
CA ALA A 181 9.08 36.88 8.60
C ALA A 181 7.79 37.38 9.27
N VAL A 182 7.54 36.89 10.49
CA VAL A 182 6.62 37.55 11.41
C VAL A 182 7.45 38.42 12.34
N THR A 183 7.26 39.71 12.16
CA THR A 183 7.62 40.79 13.09
C THR A 183 6.85 40.62 14.40
N ALA A 184 7.57 40.58 15.52
CA ALA A 184 7.03 40.91 16.83
C ALA A 184 7.87 42.03 17.41
N GLY A 185 7.34 43.25 17.35
CA GLY A 185 7.89 44.41 18.04
C GLY A 185 7.25 44.56 19.43
N GLY A 186 8.06 45.04 20.38
CA GLY A 186 7.60 45.93 21.44
C GLY A 186 7.72 45.45 22.89
N ALA A 187 8.79 45.88 23.57
CA ALA A 187 8.87 46.38 24.96
C ALA A 187 10.36 46.32 25.37
N GLY A 188 11.08 47.37 25.75
CA GLY A 188 10.71 48.57 26.50
C GLY A 188 11.50 48.57 27.82
N ALA A 189 12.67 49.20 27.86
CA ALA A 189 13.43 49.68 29.05
C ALA A 189 14.76 50.26 28.53
N GLY A 190 15.20 51.50 28.77
CA GLY A 190 14.86 52.47 29.82
C GLY A 190 16.01 52.59 30.82
N ALA A 191 16.87 53.61 30.63
CA ALA A 191 17.93 54.14 31.52
C ALA A 191 19.13 53.21 31.83
N ALA A 192 20.38 53.67 31.97
CA ALA A 192 20.95 55.01 32.16
C ALA A 192 22.30 55.12 31.45
#